data_AF-A0A2E5HKF5-F1
#
_entry.id   AF-A0A2E5HKF5-F1
#
_cell.length_a   1.000
_cell.length_b   1.000
_cell.length_c   1.000
_cell.angle_alpha   90.00
_cell.angle_beta   90.00
_cell.angle_gamma   90.00
#
_symmetry.space_group_name_H-M   'P 1'
#
loop_
_entity.id
_entity.type
_entity.pdbx_description
1 polymer ?
#
loop_
_entity_poly.entity_id
_entity_poly.type
_entity_poly.pdbx_seq_one_letter_code
_entity_poly.pdbx_strand_id
1 'polypeptide(L)'
;MEFLQSESIMIAVAVALVLGVLYYILTRNQSERQSKRPYTPPAPGSSVRRNWLVGKGGSVQGKNYHIGSRTVTIGRGIGNYVQITDPNASRIHCKLSPVPYGLEVRDNDSRNGTMVNNKRITVQVLKDGDELKIGDDAFTYHAEGNFGENAGLKRKTADARVGKATVMEGTDFKTMISDALVENNGDVEAAAKSLGVTREAFEAMLKKQGLDNKG
;
A
#
# COMPACT_ATOMS: atom_id res chain seq x y z
N MET A 1 24.67 -23.05 49.56
CA MET A 1 23.40 -22.31 49.50
C MET A 1 23.20 -21.56 48.17
N GLU A 2 24.23 -21.26 47.38
CA GLU A 2 24.09 -20.59 46.07
C GLU A 2 23.46 -21.47 44.96
N PHE A 3 23.57 -22.80 45.06
CA PHE A 3 23.09 -23.72 44.02
C PHE A 3 21.55 -23.79 43.92
N LEU A 4 20.84 -23.56 45.03
CA LEU A 4 19.36 -23.55 45.06
C LEU A 4 18.77 -22.25 44.49
N GLN A 5 19.57 -21.18 44.44
CA GLN A 5 19.15 -19.87 43.96
C GLN A 5 19.15 -19.80 42.43
N SER A 6 20.10 -20.48 41.76
CA SER A 6 20.16 -20.54 40.29
C SER A 6 19.04 -21.38 39.68
N GLU A 7 18.64 -22.50 40.31
CA GLU A 7 17.52 -23.33 39.86
C GLU A 7 16.19 -22.57 39.93
N SER A 8 15.99 -21.80 41.02
CA SER A 8 14.80 -20.97 41.22
C SER A 8 14.67 -19.87 40.15
N ILE A 9 15.80 -19.26 39.75
CA ILE A 9 15.84 -18.23 38.70
C ILE A 9 15.54 -18.84 37.32
N MET A 10 16.11 -20.00 37.02
CA MET A 10 15.88 -20.70 35.76
C MET A 10 14.41 -21.10 35.59
N ILE A 11 13.77 -21.58 36.67
CA ILE A 11 12.34 -21.90 36.68
C ILE A 11 11.49 -20.64 36.48
N ALA A 12 11.82 -19.53 37.15
CA ALA A 12 11.08 -18.28 37.02
C ALA A 12 11.12 -17.72 35.57
N VAL A 13 12.28 -17.78 34.91
CA VAL A 13 12.43 -17.34 33.51
C VAL A 13 11.63 -18.25 32.57
N ALA A 14 11.68 -19.57 32.76
CA ALA A 14 10.92 -20.51 31.95
C ALA A 14 9.40 -20.28 32.09
N VAL A 15 8.91 -20.05 33.31
CA VAL A 15 7.50 -19.73 33.57
C VAL A 15 7.10 -18.42 32.92
N ALA A 16 7.94 -17.37 32.99
CA ALA A 16 7.67 -16.09 32.35
C ALA A 16 7.58 -16.20 30.82
N LEU A 17 8.45 -17.00 30.20
CA LEU A 17 8.41 -17.25 28.76
C LEU A 17 7.16 -18.03 28.35
N VAL A 18 6.79 -19.08 29.10
CA VAL A 18 5.58 -19.87 28.84
C VAL A 18 4.33 -19.02 29.00
N LEU A 19 4.24 -18.21 30.06
CA LEU A 19 3.13 -17.28 30.27
C LEU A 19 3.07 -16.20 29.18
N GLY A 20 4.22 -15.69 28.72
CA GLY A 20 4.30 -14.73 27.62
C GLY A 20 3.84 -15.31 26.28
N VAL A 21 4.26 -16.54 25.95
CA VAL A 21 3.83 -17.26 24.76
C VAL A 21 2.34 -17.62 24.85
N LEU A 22 1.88 -18.08 26.02
CA LEU A 22 0.46 -18.36 26.24
C LEU A 22 -0.38 -17.09 26.13
N TYR A 23 0.05 -15.98 26.71
CA TYR A 23 -0.60 -14.68 26.57
C TYR A 23 -0.62 -14.21 25.12
N TYR A 24 0.47 -14.40 24.38
CA TYR A 24 0.55 -14.10 22.94
C TYR A 24 -0.42 -14.96 22.12
N ILE A 25 -0.53 -16.26 22.40
CA ILE A 25 -1.47 -17.18 21.73
C ILE A 25 -2.93 -16.83 22.09
N LEU A 26 -3.21 -16.53 23.37
CA LEU A 26 -4.56 -16.21 23.83
C LEU A 26 -5.07 -14.86 23.28
N THR A 27 -4.19 -13.86 23.15
CA THR A 27 -4.53 -12.55 22.57
C THR A 27 -4.62 -12.60 21.04
N ARG A 28 -3.91 -13.51 20.37
CA ARG A 28 -4.04 -13.77 18.93
C ARG A 28 -5.39 -14.40 18.56
N ASN A 29 -6.01 -15.15 19.47
CA ASN A 29 -7.20 -15.98 19.18
C ASN A 29 -8.55 -15.32 19.55
N GLN A 30 -8.56 -14.13 20.14
CA GLN A 30 -9.79 -13.40 20.47
C GLN A 30 -10.41 -12.66 19.28
N SER A 31 -9.62 -12.35 18.24
CA SER A 31 -10.12 -11.70 17.01
C SER A 31 -10.98 -12.61 16.13
N GLU A 32 -10.80 -13.93 16.23
CA GLU A 32 -11.58 -14.89 15.43
C GLU A 32 -13.00 -15.11 15.98
N ARG A 33 -13.21 -14.96 17.29
CA ARG A 33 -14.46 -15.38 17.96
C ARG A 33 -15.60 -14.38 17.90
N GLN A 34 -15.37 -13.13 17.48
CA GLN A 34 -16.41 -12.09 17.45
C GLN A 34 -16.89 -11.71 16.04
N SER A 35 -16.66 -12.61 15.07
CA SER A 35 -16.97 -12.51 13.64
C SER A 35 -18.44 -12.75 13.25
N LYS A 36 -19.39 -12.85 14.19
CA LYS A 36 -20.81 -13.13 13.85
C LYS A 36 -21.67 -11.88 13.77
N ARG A 37 -21.34 -10.95 12.88
CA ARG A 37 -22.37 -10.14 12.21
C ARG A 37 -22.38 -10.54 10.74
N PRO A 38 -23.44 -11.18 10.23
CA PRO A 38 -23.50 -11.54 8.82
C PRO A 38 -23.42 -10.26 7.99
N TYR A 39 -22.44 -10.20 7.09
CA TYR A 39 -22.34 -9.17 6.08
C TYR A 39 -23.62 -9.17 5.24
N THR A 40 -24.29 -8.02 5.17
CA THR A 40 -25.38 -7.80 4.21
C THR A 40 -24.75 -7.10 3.01
N PRO A 41 -24.70 -7.75 1.83
CA PRO A 41 -24.28 -7.08 0.61
C PRO A 41 -25.12 -5.81 0.42
N PRO A 42 -24.49 -4.66 0.12
CA PRO A 42 -25.25 -3.45 -0.17
C PRO A 42 -26.13 -3.70 -1.40
N ALA A 43 -27.31 -3.07 -1.42
CA ALA A 43 -28.25 -3.19 -2.53
C ALA A 43 -27.58 -2.88 -3.88
N PRO A 44 -27.90 -3.62 -4.96
CA PRO A 44 -27.39 -3.33 -6.30
C PRO A 44 -27.68 -1.87 -6.69
N GLY A 45 -26.64 -1.09 -6.98
CA GLY A 45 -26.74 0.35 -7.29
C GLY A 45 -26.05 1.27 -6.28
N SER A 46 -25.46 0.75 -5.20
CA SER A 46 -24.73 1.56 -4.24
C SER A 46 -23.36 1.99 -4.81
N SER A 47 -23.14 3.30 -4.94
CA SER A 47 -21.81 3.89 -5.21
C SER A 47 -20.96 3.92 -3.94
N VAL A 48 -21.03 2.88 -3.11
CA VAL A 48 -20.34 2.83 -1.82
C VAL A 48 -18.87 2.56 -2.10
N ARG A 49 -18.07 3.62 -1.95
CA ARG A 49 -16.62 3.53 -2.04
C ARG A 49 -16.09 3.05 -0.70
N ARG A 50 -15.16 2.09 -0.75
CA ARG A 50 -14.61 1.44 0.46
C ARG A 50 -13.30 2.08 0.88
N ASN A 51 -12.99 1.96 2.16
CA ASN A 51 -11.71 2.30 2.77
C ASN A 51 -11.35 3.78 2.55
N TRP A 52 -11.97 4.65 3.34
CA TRP A 52 -11.67 6.08 3.37
C TRP A 52 -10.87 6.45 4.62
N LEU A 53 -9.96 7.40 4.46
CA LEU A 53 -9.35 8.12 5.57
C LEU A 53 -9.74 9.60 5.48
N VAL A 54 -10.32 10.13 6.55
CA VAL A 54 -10.74 11.53 6.67
C VAL A 54 -9.78 12.24 7.61
N GLY A 55 -9.06 13.24 7.11
CA GLY A 55 -8.07 13.96 7.90
C GLY A 55 -8.70 14.88 8.93
N LYS A 56 -8.32 14.70 10.19
CA LYS A 56 -8.83 15.43 11.36
C LYS A 56 -7.83 16.42 11.96
N GLY A 57 -6.53 16.24 11.71
CA GLY A 57 -5.48 17.08 12.32
C GLY A 57 -4.22 17.18 11.46
N GLY A 58 -3.34 18.10 11.83
CA GLY A 58 -2.06 18.31 11.15
C GLY A 58 -2.21 18.77 9.70
N SER A 59 -1.29 18.32 8.86
CA SER A 59 -1.21 18.64 7.43
C SER A 59 -2.34 18.04 6.58
N VAL A 60 -3.07 17.08 7.15
CA VAL A 60 -4.17 16.37 6.48
C VAL A 60 -5.55 16.88 6.84
N GLN A 61 -5.66 17.85 7.76
CA GLN A 61 -6.95 18.38 8.20
C GLN A 61 -7.83 18.82 7.03
N GLY A 62 -9.06 18.31 6.99
CA GLY A 62 -10.05 18.62 5.95
C GLY A 62 -9.83 17.91 4.61
N LYS A 63 -8.82 17.05 4.49
CA LYS A 63 -8.53 16.26 3.28
C LYS A 63 -9.07 14.85 3.42
N ASN A 64 -9.63 14.31 2.34
CA ASN A 64 -10.19 12.97 2.30
C ASN A 64 -9.40 12.08 1.33
N TYR A 65 -9.14 10.84 1.74
CA TYR A 65 -8.29 9.91 0.99
C TYR A 65 -9.07 8.63 0.73
N HIS A 66 -9.38 8.37 -0.53
CA HIS A 66 -10.00 7.11 -0.95
C HIS A 66 -8.91 6.08 -1.24
N ILE A 67 -8.79 5.08 -0.38
CA ILE A 67 -7.79 4.01 -0.52
C ILE A 67 -8.32 2.95 -1.48
N GLY A 68 -9.58 2.57 -1.38
CA GLY A 68 -10.19 1.55 -2.21
C GLY A 68 -9.56 0.17 -1.99
N SER A 69 -9.26 -0.54 -3.09
CA SER A 69 -8.71 -1.90 -3.10
C SER A 69 -7.19 -1.98 -3.32
N ARG A 70 -6.48 -0.85 -3.25
CA ARG A 70 -5.01 -0.82 -3.41
C ARG A 70 -4.30 -0.67 -2.09
N THR A 71 -3.11 -1.25 -2.03
CA THR A 71 -2.12 -0.95 -1.01
C THR A 71 -1.50 0.44 -1.26
N VAL A 72 -1.36 1.23 -0.21
CA VAL A 72 -0.79 2.58 -0.26
C VAL A 72 0.16 2.83 0.90
N THR A 73 0.96 3.90 0.80
CA THR A 73 1.87 4.33 1.88
C THR A 73 1.52 5.72 2.37
N ILE A 74 1.79 5.95 3.66
CA ILE A 74 1.71 7.25 4.32
C ILE A 74 3.09 7.61 4.86
N GLY A 75 3.51 8.86 4.68
CA GLY A 75 4.77 9.37 5.23
C GLY A 75 5.14 10.71 4.63
N ARG A 76 6.25 11.30 5.12
CA ARG A 76 6.65 12.64 4.67
C ARG A 76 7.33 12.71 3.30
N GLY A 77 7.73 11.56 2.76
CA GLY A 77 8.31 11.48 1.42
C GLY A 77 7.29 11.86 0.34
N ILE A 78 7.74 12.59 -0.67
CA ILE A 78 6.91 13.06 -1.80
C ILE A 78 6.31 11.93 -2.66
N GLY A 79 6.83 10.71 -2.54
CA GLY A 79 6.34 9.53 -3.26
C GLY A 79 5.21 8.78 -2.56
N ASN A 80 4.80 9.17 -1.35
CA ASN A 80 3.71 8.51 -0.65
C ASN A 80 2.36 8.88 -1.24
N TYR A 81 1.42 7.93 -1.19
CA TYR A 81 0.05 8.19 -1.60
C TYR A 81 -0.61 9.26 -0.73
N VAL A 82 -0.37 9.19 0.59
CA VAL A 82 -0.68 10.26 1.54
C VAL A 82 0.64 10.87 1.98
N GLN A 83 1.00 11.99 1.36
CA GLN A 83 2.12 12.79 1.82
C GLN A 83 1.65 13.63 3.02
N ILE A 84 2.35 13.47 4.13
CA ILE A 84 2.17 14.30 5.33
C ILE A 84 3.38 15.22 5.51
N THR A 85 3.19 16.43 6.03
CA THR A 85 4.31 17.39 6.17
C THR A 85 4.93 17.43 7.55
N ASP A 86 4.48 16.55 8.46
CA ASP A 86 4.99 16.50 9.82
C ASP A 86 6.48 16.05 9.89
N PRO A 87 7.36 16.85 10.51
CA PRO A 87 8.76 16.47 10.78
C PRO A 87 8.93 15.17 11.59
N ASN A 88 7.96 14.84 12.44
CA ASN A 88 7.92 13.63 13.26
C ASN A 88 7.58 12.37 12.46
N ALA A 89 7.17 12.51 11.20
CA ALA A 89 6.92 11.37 10.34
C ALA A 89 8.19 10.83 9.67
N SER A 90 8.31 9.50 9.59
CA SER A 90 9.29 8.86 8.70
C SER A 90 8.98 9.12 7.23
N ARG A 91 10.01 9.01 6.37
CA ARG A 91 9.86 9.18 4.91
C ARG A 91 8.81 8.24 4.33
N ILE A 92 8.82 6.98 4.76
CA ILE A 92 7.74 6.00 4.61
C ILE A 92 7.43 5.58 6.04
N HIS A 93 6.27 5.95 6.55
CA HIS A 93 5.93 5.78 7.97
C HIS A 93 5.13 4.52 8.20
N CYS A 94 4.05 4.35 7.45
CA CYS A 94 3.23 3.16 7.51
C CYS A 94 2.68 2.79 6.13
N LYS A 95 2.24 1.55 6.03
CA LYS A 95 1.61 0.95 4.85
C LYS A 95 0.19 0.57 5.19
N LEU A 96 -0.73 0.88 4.29
CA LEU A 96 -2.13 0.50 4.38
C LEU A 96 -2.41 -0.55 3.31
N SER A 97 -2.94 -1.69 3.72
CA SER A 97 -3.28 -2.79 2.81
C SER A 97 -4.73 -3.20 3.02
N PRO A 98 -5.56 -3.20 1.97
CA PRO A 98 -6.94 -3.65 2.10
C PRO A 98 -6.96 -5.15 2.39
N VAL A 99 -7.80 -5.54 3.34
CA VAL A 99 -8.06 -6.92 3.71
C VAL A 99 -9.57 -7.18 3.60
N PRO A 100 -10.05 -8.44 3.61
CA PRO A 100 -11.48 -8.72 3.42
C PRO A 100 -12.41 -7.99 4.40
N TYR A 101 -11.91 -7.67 5.60
CA TYR A 101 -12.69 -7.11 6.69
C TYR A 101 -12.36 -5.64 7.03
N GLY A 102 -11.57 -4.95 6.18
CA GLY A 102 -11.22 -3.55 6.40
C GLY A 102 -9.86 -3.16 5.83
N LEU A 103 -9.13 -2.35 6.57
CA LEU A 103 -7.82 -1.82 6.16
C LEU A 103 -6.76 -2.16 7.21
N GLU A 104 -5.78 -3.00 6.84
CA GLU A 104 -4.63 -3.27 7.70
C GLU A 104 -3.65 -2.10 7.61
N VAL A 105 -3.33 -1.48 8.74
CA VAL A 105 -2.20 -0.57 8.92
C VAL A 105 -1.01 -1.34 9.48
N ARG A 106 0.15 -1.13 8.86
CA ARG A 106 1.44 -1.67 9.29
C ARG A 106 2.45 -0.55 9.43
N ASP A 107 3.01 -0.40 10.61
CA ASP A 107 4.12 0.49 10.85
C ASP A 107 5.35 -0.01 10.08
N ASN A 108 6.08 0.90 9.43
CA ASN A 108 7.26 0.59 8.63
C ASN A 108 8.54 1.00 9.36
N ASP A 109 8.69 0.47 10.58
CA ASP A 109 9.79 0.77 11.51
C ASP A 109 10.00 2.28 11.66
N SER A 110 8.89 2.97 11.92
CA SER A 110 8.89 4.42 11.99
C SER A 110 9.53 4.90 13.30
N ARG A 111 10.18 6.06 13.23
CA ARG A 111 10.93 6.59 14.39
C ARG A 111 10.02 6.80 15.61
N ASN A 112 8.84 7.36 15.39
CA ASN A 112 7.91 7.74 16.45
C ASN A 112 6.75 6.76 16.64
N GLY A 113 6.63 5.78 15.73
CA GLY A 113 5.55 4.79 15.76
C GLY A 113 4.25 5.28 15.13
N THR A 114 3.46 4.32 14.68
CA THR A 114 2.07 4.50 14.27
C THR A 114 1.13 4.26 15.45
N MET A 115 0.11 5.10 15.63
CA MET A 115 -0.88 4.96 16.71
C MET A 115 -2.29 4.76 16.15
N VAL A 116 -3.07 3.88 16.77
CA VAL A 116 -4.49 3.70 16.50
C VAL A 116 -5.25 3.80 17.82
N ASN A 117 -6.26 4.68 17.89
CA ASN A 117 -7.04 4.96 19.10
C ASN A 117 -6.12 5.18 20.33
N ASN A 118 -5.11 6.03 20.16
CA ASN A 118 -4.07 6.36 21.15
C ASN A 118 -3.17 5.20 21.62
N LYS A 119 -3.14 4.07 20.90
CA LYS A 119 -2.24 2.94 21.20
C LYS A 119 -1.24 2.74 20.08
N ARG A 120 0.04 2.58 20.44
CA ARG A 120 1.10 2.30 19.45
C ARG A 120 0.92 0.89 18.90
N ILE A 121 1.08 0.73 17.58
CA ILE A 121 0.93 -0.55 16.89
C ILE A 121 2.12 -0.85 15.98
N THR A 122 2.29 -2.13 15.67
CA THR A 122 3.14 -2.60 14.57
C THR A 122 2.29 -3.03 13.37
N VAL A 123 1.18 -3.74 13.65
CA VAL A 123 0.18 -4.16 12.65
C VAL A 123 -1.18 -4.14 13.32
N GLN A 124 -2.19 -3.57 12.65
CA GLN A 124 -3.58 -3.61 13.10
C GLN A 124 -4.56 -3.49 11.93
N VAL A 125 -5.68 -4.20 11.97
CA VAL A 125 -6.81 -3.97 11.07
C VAL A 125 -7.71 -2.88 11.66
N LEU A 126 -7.89 -1.79 10.91
CA LEU A 126 -8.74 -0.66 11.27
C LEU A 126 -10.22 -1.03 11.12
N LYS A 127 -11.02 -0.59 12.11
CA LYS A 127 -12.48 -0.68 12.13
C LYS A 127 -13.09 0.69 11.86
N ASP A 128 -14.26 0.71 11.23
CA ASP A 128 -14.99 1.95 10.97
C ASP A 128 -15.07 2.82 12.25
N GLY A 129 -14.67 4.09 12.12
CA GLY A 129 -14.56 5.04 13.21
C GLY A 129 -13.20 5.10 13.92
N ASP A 130 -12.28 4.16 13.67
CA ASP A 130 -10.95 4.16 14.31
C ASP A 130 -10.14 5.41 13.93
N GLU A 131 -9.44 5.96 14.92
CA GLU A 131 -8.52 7.07 14.71
C GLU A 131 -7.10 6.56 14.49
N LEU A 132 -6.52 6.85 13.33
CA LEU A 132 -5.12 6.61 12.99
C LEU A 132 -4.33 7.91 13.18
N LYS A 133 -3.25 7.87 13.96
CA LYS A 133 -2.40 9.01 14.25
C LYS A 133 -0.93 8.73 13.92
N ILE A 134 -0.30 9.71 13.28
CA ILE A 134 1.09 9.71 12.87
C ILE A 134 1.67 11.09 13.22
N GLY A 135 2.42 11.17 14.33
CA GLY A 135 2.84 12.47 14.86
C GLY A 135 1.63 13.37 15.16
N ASP A 136 1.56 14.55 14.54
CA ASP A 136 0.47 15.52 14.66
C ASP A 136 -0.65 15.31 13.63
N ASP A 137 -0.42 14.47 12.61
CA ASP A 137 -1.44 14.11 11.62
C ASP A 137 -2.38 13.04 12.17
N ALA A 138 -3.68 13.29 12.08
CA ALA A 138 -4.73 12.39 12.54
C ALA A 138 -5.76 12.13 11.43
N PHE A 139 -6.24 10.89 11.35
CA PHE A 139 -7.22 10.42 10.38
C PHE A 139 -8.30 9.61 11.08
N THR A 140 -9.56 9.75 10.66
CA THR A 140 -10.62 8.80 10.98
C THR A 140 -10.80 7.85 9.82
N TYR A 141 -10.79 6.54 10.08
CA TYR A 141 -11.07 5.52 9.08
C TYR A 141 -12.56 5.29 8.94
N HIS A 142 -13.03 5.21 7.70
CA HIS A 142 -14.38 4.80 7.35
C HIS A 142 -14.34 3.62 6.38
N ALA A 143 -15.01 2.53 6.73
CA ALA A 143 -15.03 1.32 5.91
C ALA A 143 -15.77 1.55 4.58
N GLU A 144 -16.83 2.36 4.63
CA GLU A 144 -17.74 2.62 3.54
C GLU A 144 -18.20 4.09 3.56
N GLY A 145 -18.42 4.67 2.39
CA GLY A 145 -19.01 6.01 2.28
C GLY A 145 -18.59 6.77 1.03
N ASN A 146 -18.87 8.06 1.04
CA ASN A 146 -18.42 9.01 0.02
C ASN A 146 -18.06 10.33 0.70
N PHE A 147 -16.75 10.61 0.81
CA PHE A 147 -16.24 11.81 1.49
C PHE A 147 -15.73 12.85 0.48
N GLY A 148 -16.17 12.80 -0.78
CA GLY A 148 -15.89 13.83 -1.78
C GLY A 148 -14.54 13.67 -2.49
N GLU A 149 -13.80 14.78 -2.66
CA GLU A 149 -12.56 14.78 -3.43
C GLU A 149 -11.48 13.92 -2.75
N ASN A 150 -10.84 13.08 -3.56
CA ASN A 150 -9.70 12.28 -3.12
C ASN A 150 -8.41 13.12 -3.21
N ALA A 151 -7.93 13.57 -2.06
CA ALA A 151 -6.71 14.37 -1.88
C ALA A 151 -5.41 13.53 -1.92
N GLY A 152 -5.53 12.20 -2.05
CA GLY A 152 -4.35 11.35 -2.24
C GLY A 152 -3.65 11.66 -3.55
N LEU A 153 -2.40 11.21 -3.67
CA LEU A 153 -1.60 11.40 -4.86
C LEU A 153 -2.42 11.02 -6.10
N LYS A 154 -2.79 12.01 -6.91
CA LYS A 154 -3.50 11.79 -8.17
C LYS A 154 -2.54 10.95 -8.99
N ARG A 155 -2.88 9.67 -9.19
CA ARG A 155 -2.26 8.87 -10.23
C ARG A 155 -2.57 9.61 -11.52
N LYS A 156 -1.70 10.52 -11.94
CA LYS A 156 -1.47 10.73 -13.35
C LYS A 156 -0.99 9.36 -13.82
N THR A 157 -1.93 8.54 -14.30
CA THR A 157 -1.65 7.31 -15.04
C THR A 157 -0.61 6.37 -14.42
N ALA A 158 -0.83 5.86 -13.20
CA ALA A 158 -0.08 4.64 -12.81
C ALA A 158 -0.67 3.39 -13.49
N ASP A 159 -1.91 3.45 -14.00
CA ASP A 159 -2.46 2.40 -14.87
C ASP A 159 -1.90 2.46 -16.31
N ALA A 160 -1.24 3.54 -16.73
CA ALA A 160 -0.55 3.57 -18.03
C ALA A 160 0.93 3.16 -17.97
N ARG A 161 1.52 3.00 -16.76
CA ARG A 161 2.94 2.62 -16.61
C ARG A 161 3.18 1.39 -15.75
N VAL A 162 2.21 0.94 -14.93
CA VAL A 162 2.36 -0.30 -14.12
C VAL A 162 1.69 -1.51 -14.78
N GLY A 163 0.88 -1.32 -15.82
CA GLY A 163 0.41 -2.42 -16.69
C GLY A 163 1.44 -2.96 -17.68
N LYS A 164 2.66 -2.40 -17.74
CA LYS A 164 3.69 -2.77 -18.74
C LYS A 164 5.04 -3.21 -18.15
N ALA A 165 5.19 -3.31 -16.83
CA ALA A 165 6.51 -3.47 -16.20
C ALA A 165 6.65 -4.68 -15.25
N THR A 166 5.69 -5.62 -15.22
CA THR A 166 5.86 -6.88 -14.43
C THR A 166 5.44 -8.14 -15.18
N VAL A 167 4.96 -8.02 -16.41
CA VAL A 167 5.03 -9.11 -17.39
C VAL A 167 5.84 -8.55 -18.54
N MET A 168 7.03 -9.11 -18.74
CA MET A 168 7.80 -9.13 -20.00
C MET A 168 9.26 -9.40 -19.61
N GLU A 169 9.51 -10.66 -19.26
CA GLU A 169 10.83 -11.25 -19.44
C GLU A 169 11.21 -11.09 -20.93
N GLY A 170 12.50 -10.90 -21.21
CA GLY A 170 13.10 -10.26 -22.39
C GLY A 170 12.77 -10.76 -23.82
N THR A 171 11.70 -11.52 -24.03
CA THR A 171 11.36 -12.13 -25.32
C THR A 171 10.33 -11.33 -26.14
N ASP A 172 9.35 -10.66 -25.50
CA ASP A 172 8.27 -9.97 -26.23
C ASP A 172 8.65 -8.61 -26.82
N PHE A 173 9.65 -7.92 -26.27
CA PHE A 173 9.92 -6.53 -26.63
C PHE A 173 10.52 -6.39 -28.04
N LYS A 174 11.29 -7.40 -28.49
CA LYS A 174 11.81 -7.48 -29.86
C LYS A 174 10.68 -7.80 -30.85
N THR A 175 9.75 -8.66 -30.45
CA THR A 175 8.57 -9.06 -31.23
C THR A 175 7.65 -7.87 -31.45
N MET A 176 7.32 -7.09 -30.41
CA MET A 176 6.44 -5.92 -30.55
C MET A 176 6.98 -4.83 -31.50
N ILE A 177 8.29 -4.59 -31.51
CA ILE A 177 8.91 -3.61 -32.42
C ILE A 177 8.91 -4.16 -33.85
N SER A 178 9.17 -5.45 -34.01
CA SER A 178 9.14 -6.12 -35.32
C SER A 178 7.73 -6.18 -35.90
N ASP A 179 6.73 -6.53 -35.09
CA ASP A 179 5.31 -6.58 -35.46
C ASP A 179 4.80 -5.19 -35.83
N ALA A 180 5.13 -4.16 -35.05
CA ALA A 180 4.74 -2.79 -35.38
C ALA A 180 5.33 -2.32 -36.72
N LEU A 181 6.54 -2.75 -37.07
CA LEU A 181 7.12 -2.49 -38.39
C LEU A 181 6.41 -3.30 -39.48
N VAL A 182 6.12 -4.59 -39.25
CA VAL A 182 5.43 -5.45 -40.23
C VAL A 182 4.02 -4.93 -40.52
N GLU A 183 3.25 -4.57 -39.48
CA GLU A 183 1.89 -4.02 -39.60
C GLU A 183 1.83 -2.68 -40.33
N ASN A 184 2.93 -1.91 -40.29
CA ASN A 184 3.04 -0.61 -40.95
C ASN A 184 3.98 -0.65 -42.17
N ASN A 185 4.17 -1.83 -42.78
CA ASN A 185 4.97 -2.01 -44.00
C ASN A 185 6.40 -1.43 -43.93
N GLY A 186 7.01 -1.40 -42.74
CA GLY A 186 8.34 -0.88 -42.48
C GLY A 186 8.39 0.64 -42.23
N ASP A 187 7.25 1.33 -42.18
CA ASP A 187 7.20 2.76 -41.85
C ASP A 187 7.44 2.98 -40.35
N VAL A 188 8.63 3.50 -40.04
CA VAL A 188 9.10 3.78 -38.68
C VAL A 188 8.25 4.85 -37.98
N GLU A 189 7.72 5.82 -38.72
CA GLU A 189 6.94 6.91 -38.14
C GLU A 189 5.53 6.45 -37.78
N ALA A 190 4.91 5.67 -38.67
CA ALA A 190 3.62 5.03 -38.40
C ALA A 190 3.73 3.99 -37.27
N ALA A 191 4.81 3.19 -37.25
CA ALA A 191 5.07 2.22 -36.19
C ALA A 191 5.37 2.87 -34.82
N ALA A 192 6.08 4.00 -34.79
CA ALA A 192 6.28 4.78 -33.57
C ALA A 192 4.95 5.31 -33.03
N LYS A 193 4.09 5.80 -33.94
CA LYS A 193 2.75 6.31 -33.60
C LYS A 193 1.82 5.21 -33.08
N SER A 194 1.86 4.00 -33.63
CA SER A 194 1.03 2.87 -33.17
C SER A 194 1.44 2.40 -31.77
N LEU A 195 2.72 2.48 -31.43
CA LEU A 195 3.23 2.19 -30.08
C LEU A 195 3.11 3.37 -29.10
N GLY A 196 2.65 4.53 -29.56
CA GLY A 196 2.48 5.73 -28.74
C GLY A 196 3.81 6.33 -28.26
N VAL A 197 4.89 6.16 -29.02
CA VAL A 197 6.23 6.68 -28.73
C VAL A 197 6.66 7.68 -29.80
N THR A 198 7.64 8.53 -29.49
CA THR A 198 8.18 9.46 -30.50
C THR A 198 9.08 8.70 -31.48
N ARG A 199 9.25 9.24 -32.69
CA ARG A 199 10.11 8.65 -33.72
C ARG A 199 11.54 8.48 -33.22
N GLU A 200 12.10 9.47 -32.54
CA GLU A 200 13.47 9.43 -32.02
C GLU A 200 13.62 8.36 -30.94
N ALA A 201 12.59 8.18 -30.10
CA ALA A 201 12.57 7.14 -29.09
C ALA A 201 12.48 5.75 -29.73
N PHE A 202 11.69 5.59 -30.79
CA PHE A 202 11.57 4.35 -31.55
C PHE A 202 12.87 3.98 -32.28
N GLU A 203 13.53 4.95 -32.94
CA GLU A 203 14.83 4.76 -33.58
C GLU A 203 15.92 4.39 -32.57
N ALA A 204 15.93 5.03 -31.40
CA ALA A 204 16.83 4.65 -30.31
C ALA A 204 16.58 3.23 -29.80
N MET A 205 15.32 2.76 -29.82
CA MET A 205 14.95 1.39 -29.46
C MET A 205 15.43 0.37 -30.51
N LEU A 206 15.28 0.67 -31.81
CA LEU A 206 15.80 -0.16 -32.90
C LEU A 206 17.32 -0.36 -32.77
N LYS A 207 18.05 0.75 -32.53
CA LYS A 207 19.50 0.74 -32.37
C LYS A 207 19.97 -0.06 -31.14
N LYS A 208 19.22 0.01 -30.03
CA LYS A 208 19.54 -0.72 -28.80
C LYS A 208 19.33 -2.23 -28.94
N GLN A 209 18.47 -2.66 -29.87
CA GLN A 209 18.14 -4.07 -30.11
C GLN A 209 18.84 -4.68 -31.33
N GLY A 210 19.68 -3.91 -32.05
CA GLY A 210 20.35 -4.36 -33.27
C GLY A 210 19.40 -4.71 -34.40
N LEU A 211 18.23 -4.04 -34.46
CA LEU A 211 17.23 -4.17 -35.52
C LEU A 211 17.34 -3.03 -36.56
N ASP A 212 18.39 -2.21 -36.49
CA ASP A 212 18.71 -1.21 -37.49
C ASP A 212 19.26 -1.86 -38.75
N ASN A 213 18.36 -2.31 -39.64
CA ASN A 213 18.73 -2.78 -40.96
C ASN A 213 19.26 -1.60 -41.80
N LYS A 214 20.57 -1.36 -41.77
CA LYS A 214 21.28 -0.69 -42.86
C LYS A 214 21.61 -1.76 -43.92
N GLY A 215 20.68 -1.91 -44.87
CA GLY A 215 20.87 -2.56 -46.16
C GLY A 215 20.30 -1.66 -47.23
#